data_AF-A0A7X8V7E2-F1
#
_entry.id   AF-A0A7X8V7E2-F1
#
_cell.length_a   1.000
_cell.length_b   1.000
_cell.length_c   1.000
_cell.angle_alpha   90.00
_cell.angle_beta   90.00
_cell.angle_gamma   90.00
#
_symmetry.space_group_name_H-M   'P 1'
#
loop_
_entity.id
_entity.type
_entity.pdbx_description
1 polymer ?
#
loop_
_entity_poly.entity_id
_entity_poly.type
_entity_poly.pdbx_seq_one_letter_code
_entity_poly.pdbx_strand_id
1 'polypeptide(L)' 'MNYLLSKRPVLMGIMNVNPDSFFPPSRAQSEAEMQARMEDLLERNCTILDIGAVSTRPGAPDVPLEEEWRRL' A
#
# COMPACT_ATOMS: atom_id res chain seq x y z
N MET A 1 -18.10 -17.83 -15.01
CA MET A 1 -17.87 -16.71 -14.08
C MET A 1 -17.74 -15.44 -14.90
N ASN A 2 -18.60 -14.44 -14.71
CA ASN A 2 -18.50 -13.15 -15.41
C ASN A 2 -17.74 -12.16 -14.52
N TYR A 3 -16.58 -11.71 -14.98
CA TYR A 3 -15.80 -10.68 -14.29
C TYR A 3 -16.21 -9.30 -14.82
N LEU A 4 -16.42 -8.35 -13.90
CA LEU A 4 -16.57 -6.94 -14.24
C LEU A 4 -15.19 -6.31 -14.35
N LEU A 5 -14.60 -6.39 -15.54
CA LEU A 5 -13.33 -5.75 -15.83
C LEU A 5 -13.57 -4.30 -16.28
N SER A 6 -12.70 -3.40 -15.82
CA SER A 6 -12.71 -2.01 -16.32
C SER A 6 -12.41 -2.01 -17.82
N LYS A 7 -13.16 -1.19 -18.57
CA LYS A 7 -12.93 -0.99 -20.02
C LYS A 7 -11.73 -0.08 -20.33
N ARG A 8 -11.09 0.48 -19.29
CA ARG A 8 -9.94 1.39 -19.38
C ARG A 8 -8.91 1.02 -18.32
N PRO A 9 -7.61 1.35 -18.51
CA PRO A 9 -6.62 1.24 -17.44
C PRO A 9 -7.10 1.97 -16.18
N VAL A 10 -6.79 1.40 -15.03
CA VAL A 10 -7.08 1.98 -13.71
C VAL A 10 -5.78 2.23 -12.98
N LEU A 11 -5.78 3.23 -12.11
CA LEU A 11 -4.64 3.57 -11.27
C LEU A 11 -4.79 2.86 -9.92
N MET A 12 -3.75 2.11 -9.55
CA MET A 12 -3.59 1.50 -8.24
C MET A 12 -2.58 2.33 -7.45
N GLY A 13 -3.04 2.94 -6.36
CA GLY A 13 -2.19 3.62 -5.41
C GLY A 13 -1.49 2.63 -4.48
N ILE A 14 -0.21 2.85 -4.20
CA ILE A 14 0.56 2.03 -3.26
C ILE A 14 0.74 2.80 -1.95
N MET A 15 0.42 2.14 -0.84
CA MET A 15 0.67 2.58 0.52
C MET A 15 1.34 1.45 1.32
N ASN A 16 2.52 1.72 1.86
CA ASN A 16 3.32 0.75 2.59
C ASN A 16 3.30 1.09 4.08
N VAL A 17 2.81 0.18 4.91
CA VAL A 17 2.68 0.36 6.36
C VAL A 17 3.84 -0.25 7.14
N ASN A 18 4.98 -0.42 6.48
CA ASN A 18 6.22 -0.93 7.05
C ASN A 18 7.38 0.07 6.97
N PRO A 19 8.34 0.04 7.91
CA PRO A 19 9.36 1.08 8.03
C PRO A 19 10.45 1.02 6.96
N ASP A 20 10.58 -0.11 6.25
CA ASP A 20 11.73 -0.44 5.42
C ASP A 20 11.41 -0.67 3.94
N SER A 21 10.22 -0.26 3.49
CA SER A 21 9.83 -0.33 2.07
C SER A 21 10.77 0.49 1.17
N PHE A 22 11.16 -0.01 0.01
CA PHE A 22 12.25 0.59 -0.80
C PHE A 22 12.04 2.07 -1.14
N PHE A 23 10.81 2.48 -1.49
CA PHE A 23 10.47 3.85 -1.87
C PHE A 23 9.92 4.65 -0.67
N PRO A 24 10.66 5.63 -0.10
CA PRO A 24 10.23 6.33 1.12
C PRO A 24 8.87 7.04 1.00
N PRO A 25 8.52 7.72 -0.11
CA PRO A 25 7.23 8.41 -0.21
C PRO A 25 5.99 7.50 -0.22
N SER A 26 6.13 6.19 -0.39
CA SER A 26 4.99 5.27 -0.22
C SER A 26 4.79 4.82 1.22
N ARG A 27 5.72 5.12 2.15
CA ARG A 27 5.63 4.69 3.55
C ARG A 27 4.64 5.56 4.32
N ALA A 28 3.79 4.93 5.12
CA ALA A 28 2.92 5.58 6.09
C ALA A 28 2.97 4.76 7.39
N GLN A 29 3.39 5.35 8.51
CA GLN A 29 3.65 4.66 9.78
C GLN A 29 2.70 5.08 10.89
N SER A 30 1.84 6.06 10.64
CA SER A 30 0.77 6.48 11.55
C SER A 30 -0.56 6.58 10.82
N GLU A 31 -1.67 6.51 11.56
CA GLU A 31 -3.01 6.69 11.01
C GLU A 31 -3.15 8.03 10.25
N ALA A 32 -2.54 9.10 10.77
CA ALA A 32 -2.55 10.41 10.13
C ALA A 32 -1.80 10.40 8.78
N GLU A 33 -0.65 9.73 8.70
CA GLU A 33 0.10 9.56 7.44
C GLU A 33 -0.66 8.68 6.45
N MET A 34 -1.32 7.61 6.93
CA MET A 34 -2.16 6.75 6.08
C MET A 34 -3.33 7.54 5.51
N GLN A 35 -4.00 8.34 6.35
CA GLN A 35 -5.09 9.20 5.90
C GLN A 35 -4.62 10.21 4.84
N ALA A 36 -3.54 10.95 5.11
CA ALA A 36 -2.99 11.91 4.16
C ALA A 36 -2.59 11.24 2.83
N ARG A 37 -2.05 10.01 2.89
CA ARG A 37 -1.70 9.24 1.70
C ARG A 37 -2.93 8.79 0.91
N MET A 38 -3.98 8.33 1.59
CA MET A 38 -5.25 7.98 0.94
C MET A 38 -5.87 9.19 0.26
N GLU A 39 -5.86 10.36 0.89
CA GLU A 39 -6.35 11.63 0.32
C GLU A 39 -5.56 12.01 -0.95
N ASP A 40 -4.22 11.99 -0.93
CA ASP A 40 -3.38 12.25 -2.12
C ASP A 40 -3.66 11.24 -3.25
N LEU A 41 -3.87 9.96 -2.93
CA LEU A 41 -4.19 8.94 -3.93
C LEU A 41 -5.57 9.15 -4.56
N LEU A 42 -6.56 9.57 -3.78
CA LEU A 42 -7.89 9.93 -4.26
C LEU A 42 -7.84 11.15 -5.19
N GLU A 43 -7.09 12.20 -4.82
CA GLU A 43 -6.90 13.38 -5.67
C GLU A 43 -6.24 13.04 -7.02
N ARG A 44 -5.40 12.00 -7.05
CA ARG A 44 -4.77 11.46 -8.27
C ARG A 44 -5.67 10.53 -9.08
N ASN A 45 -6.94 10.38 -8.72
CA ASN A 45 -7.89 9.47 -9.37
C ASN A 45 -7.46 7.98 -9.31
N CYS A 46 -6.75 7.58 -8.24
CA CYS A 46 -6.55 6.16 -7.97
C CYS A 46 -7.88 5.53 -7.55
N THR A 47 -8.21 4.38 -8.15
CA THR A 47 -9.46 3.65 -7.87
C THR A 47 -9.24 2.33 -7.17
N ILE A 48 -7.97 1.94 -7.00
CA ILE A 48 -7.54 0.79 -6.20
C ILE A 48 -6.46 1.29 -5.24
N LEU A 49 -6.50 0.78 -4.01
CA LEU A 49 -5.44 0.96 -3.01
C LEU A 49 -4.82 -0.41 -2.72
N ASP A 50 -3.50 -0.49 -2.85
CA ASP A 50 -2.70 -1.65 -2.46
C ASP A 50 -1.93 -1.31 -1.19
N ILE A 51 -2.18 -2.07 -0.12
CA ILE A 51 -1.63 -1.84 1.21
C ILE A 51 -0.61 -2.94 1.51
N GLY A 52 0.66 -2.57 1.63
CA GLY A 52 1.76 -3.51 1.91
C GLY A 52 2.32 -3.36 3.32
N ALA A 53 2.20 -4.38 4.16
CA ALA A 53 2.79 -4.41 5.51
C ALA A 53 4.16 -5.13 5.57
N VAL A 54 4.60 -5.73 4.47
CA VAL A 54 5.88 -6.44 4.35
C VAL A 54 6.58 -6.00 3.07
N SER A 55 7.87 -5.65 3.20
CA SER A 55 8.71 -5.29 2.06
C SER A 55 9.14 -6.53 1.29
N THR A 56 9.03 -6.50 -0.04
CA THR A 56 9.62 -7.51 -0.94
C THR A 56 10.95 -7.05 -1.55
N ARG A 57 11.56 -5.99 -0.99
CA ARG A 57 12.85 -5.48 -1.47
C ARG A 57 13.94 -6.55 -1.35
N PRO A 58 15.01 -6.49 -2.17
CA PRO A 58 16.13 -7.42 -2.04
C PRO A 58 16.71 -7.43 -0.63
N GLY A 59 16.81 -8.63 -0.04
CA GLY A 59 17.31 -8.81 1.33
C GLY A 59 16.36 -8.35 2.44
N ALA A 60 15.06 -8.19 2.16
CA ALA A 60 14.07 -8.01 3.21
C ALA A 60 14.09 -9.20 4.18
N PRO A 61 14.03 -8.97 5.51
CA PRO A 61 13.90 -10.06 6.47
C PRO A 61 12.51 -10.69 6.37
N ASP A 62 12.40 -11.96 6.73
CA ASP A 62 11.10 -12.58 6.96
C ASP A 62 10.42 -11.90 8.15
N VAL A 63 9.13 -11.56 7.97
CA VAL A 63 8.30 -10.93 8.99
C VAL A 63 7.29 -11.97 9.47
N PRO A 64 7.19 -12.26 10.79
CA PRO A 64 6.14 -13.12 11.32
C PRO A 64 4.74 -12.59 11.02
N LEU A 65 3.79 -13.48 10.83
CA LEU A 65 2.41 -13.14 10.48
C LEU A 65 1.78 -12.18 11.51
N GLU A 66 2.06 -12.39 12.79
CA GLU A 66 1.56 -11.55 13.88
C GLU A 66 2.06 -10.11 13.77
N GLU A 67 3.31 -9.92 13.32
CA GLU A 67 3.89 -8.58 13.12
C GLU A 67 3.36 -7.91 11.85
N GLU A 68 3.09 -8.67 10.79
CA GLU A 68 2.39 -8.16 9.60
C GLU A 68 0.99 -7.64 9.97
N TRP A 69 0.21 -8.43 10.71
CA TRP A 69 -1.12 -8.02 11.17
C TRP A 69 -1.09 -6.84 12.13
N ARG A 70 -0.05 -6.68 12.95
CA ARG A 70 0.09 -5.53 13.86
C ARG A 70 0.33 -4.20 13.11
N ARG A 71 0.83 -4.26 11.87
CA ARG A 71 1.11 -3.07 11.04
C ARG A 71 -0.11 -2.61 10.23
N LEU A 72 -1.05 -3.51 9.95
CA LEU A 72 -2.33 -3.26 9.29
C LEU A 72 -3.35 -2.70 10.27
#